data_AF-A0AAE3QHA1-F1
#
_entry.id   AF-A0AAE3QHA1-F1
#
_cell.length_a   1.000
_cell.length_b   1.000
_cell.length_c   1.000
_cell.angle_alpha   90.00
_cell.angle_beta   90.00
_cell.angle_gamma   90.00
#
_symmetry.space_group_name_H-M   'P 1'
#
loop_
_entity.id
_entity.type
_entity.pdbx_description
1 polymer ?
#
loop_
_entity_poly.entity_id
_entity_poly.type
_entity_poly.pdbx_seq_one_letter_code
_entity_poly.pdbx_strand_id
1 'polypeptide(L)'
;MIYQLAPHYFTPETLNMLQRIFDDVTRLHWFPNHPAEYNQFAIDLISFYENGLTERHTLRQFALAHAERNYAPQRRCPGGKPEEASPGM
;
A
#
# COMPACT_ATOMS: atom_id res chain seq x y z
N MET A 1 14.04 -0.67 -2.80
CA MET A 1 13.25 0.57 -2.71
C MET A 1 13.47 1.24 -1.36
N ILE A 2 13.11 0.61 -0.22
CA ILE A 2 13.27 1.20 1.12
C ILE A 2 14.72 1.58 1.44
N TYR A 3 15.68 0.68 1.12
CA TYR A 3 17.12 0.94 1.28
C TYR A 3 17.65 2.15 0.49
N GLN A 4 16.95 2.57 -0.57
CA GLN A 4 17.35 3.74 -1.37
C GLN A 4 16.78 5.05 -0.84
N LEU A 5 15.66 4.98 -0.09
CA LEU A 5 14.95 6.17 0.42
C LEU A 5 15.45 6.61 1.79
N ALA A 6 15.92 5.69 2.64
CA ALA A 6 16.31 6.01 4.01
C ALA A 6 17.56 5.22 4.53
N PRO A 7 18.67 5.15 3.78
CA PRO A 7 19.83 4.34 4.17
C PRO A 7 20.53 4.81 5.46
N HIS A 8 20.40 6.08 5.83
CA HIS A 8 21.09 6.69 6.99
C HIS A 8 20.17 6.99 8.19
N TYR A 9 18.87 6.77 8.05
CA TYR A 9 17.88 7.13 9.08
C TYR A 9 17.47 5.97 9.99
N PHE A 10 17.63 4.73 9.52
CA PHE A 10 17.17 3.54 10.23
C PHE A 10 18.29 2.53 10.44
N THR A 11 18.17 1.72 11.49
CA THR A 11 19.07 0.59 11.72
C THR A 11 18.90 -0.45 10.60
N PRO A 12 19.94 -1.25 10.30
CA PRO A 12 19.84 -2.31 9.30
C PRO A 12 18.72 -3.32 9.59
N GLU A 13 18.39 -3.56 10.87
CA GLU A 13 17.27 -4.42 11.28
C GLU A 13 15.92 -3.81 10.93
N THR A 14 15.73 -2.52 11.22
CA THR A 14 14.52 -1.77 10.84
C THR A 14 14.35 -1.75 9.32
N LEU A 15 15.42 -1.47 8.57
CA LEU A 15 15.37 -1.50 7.10
C LEU A 15 14.98 -2.88 6.57
N ASN A 16 15.50 -3.96 7.16
CA ASN A 16 15.14 -5.32 6.79
C ASN A 16 13.66 -5.62 7.08
N MET A 17 13.15 -5.15 8.23
CA MET A 17 11.75 -5.31 8.59
C MET A 17 10.83 -4.58 7.61
N LEU A 18 11.10 -3.29 7.34
CA LEU A 18 10.33 -2.48 6.39
C LEU A 18 10.39 -3.07 4.98
N GLN A 19 11.56 -3.51 4.53
CA GLN A 19 11.71 -4.15 3.22
C GLN A 19 10.93 -5.46 3.12
N ARG A 20 10.87 -6.26 4.20
CA ARG A 20 10.05 -7.49 4.24
C ARG A 20 8.56 -7.21 4.18
N ILE A 21 8.08 -6.19 4.90
CA ILE A 21 6.67 -5.80 4.85
C ILE A 21 6.32 -5.29 3.45
N PHE A 22 7.17 -4.44 2.87
CA PHE A 22 7.00 -3.94 1.51
C PHE A 22 6.90 -5.10 0.50
N ASP A 23 7.82 -6.06 0.55
CA ASP A 23 7.84 -7.22 -0.35
C ASP A 23 6.60 -8.12 -0.16
N ASP A 24 6.16 -8.33 1.07
CA ASP A 24 4.97 -9.13 1.38
C ASP A 24 3.68 -8.51 0.82
N VAL A 25 3.52 -7.19 0.94
CA VAL A 25 2.33 -6.46 0.45
C VAL A 25 2.35 -6.31 -1.07
N THR A 26 3.52 -6.03 -1.65
CA THR A 26 3.67 -5.84 -3.09
C THR A 26 3.46 -7.11 -3.90
N ARG A 27 3.69 -8.29 -3.29
CA ARG A 27 3.38 -9.60 -3.90
C ARG A 27 1.89 -9.86 -4.12
N LEU A 28 0.99 -9.11 -3.50
CA LEU A 28 -0.46 -9.34 -3.60
C LEU A 28 -1.07 -8.92 -4.96
N HIS A 29 -0.24 -8.52 -5.94
CA HIS A 29 -0.67 -8.10 -7.28
C HIS A 29 -1.69 -6.95 -7.30
N TRP A 30 -1.80 -6.22 -6.19
CA TRP A 30 -2.66 -5.04 -6.07
C TRP A 30 -2.08 -3.86 -6.83
N PHE A 31 -0.77 -3.70 -6.78
CA PHE A 31 -0.10 -2.62 -7.49
C PHE A 31 -0.23 -2.83 -9.00
N PRO A 32 -0.83 -1.87 -9.74
CA PRO A 32 -0.66 -1.87 -11.18
C PRO A 32 0.86 -1.75 -11.41
N ASN A 33 1.43 -2.41 -12.43
CA ASN A 33 2.88 -2.51 -12.66
C ASN A 33 3.59 -1.16 -12.99
N HIS A 34 3.24 -0.07 -12.29
CA HIS A 34 3.76 1.27 -12.40
C HIS A 34 4.76 1.53 -11.25
N PRO A 35 6.03 1.79 -11.55
CA PRO A 35 7.07 2.00 -10.54
C PRO A 35 6.81 3.19 -9.61
N ALA A 36 5.98 4.16 -10.02
CA ALA A 36 5.58 5.30 -9.19
C ALA A 36 4.75 4.88 -7.96
N GLU A 37 3.84 3.92 -8.11
CA GLU A 37 2.96 3.45 -7.03
C GLU A 37 3.76 2.69 -5.97
N TYR A 38 4.71 1.86 -6.41
CA TYR A 38 5.66 1.18 -5.54
C TYR A 38 6.52 2.18 -4.74
N ASN A 39 6.93 3.29 -5.36
CA ASN A 39 7.70 4.33 -4.67
C ASN A 39 6.83 5.05 -3.63
N GLN A 40 5.59 5.40 -3.99
CA GLN A 40 4.67 6.06 -3.07
C GLN A 40 4.36 5.17 -1.86
N PHE A 41 4.10 3.89 -2.07
CA PHE A 41 3.85 2.95 -0.98
C PHE A 41 5.08 2.75 -0.09
N ALA A 42 6.29 2.75 -0.67
CA ALA A 42 7.53 2.70 0.10
C ALA A 42 7.68 3.93 1.03
N ILE A 43 7.31 5.11 0.54
CA ILE A 43 7.30 6.36 1.34
C ILE A 43 6.24 6.27 2.45
N ASP A 44 5.02 5.87 2.13
CA ASP A 44 3.94 5.74 3.11
C ASP A 44 4.31 4.76 4.24
N LEU A 45 4.93 3.63 3.88
CA LEU A 45 5.39 2.63 4.86
C LEU A 45 6.45 3.19 5.81
N ILE A 46 7.38 4.00 5.30
CA ILE A 46 8.37 4.71 6.13
C ILE A 46 7.66 5.70 7.05
N SER A 47 6.74 6.49 6.51
CA SER A 47 5.97 7.45 7.31
C SER A 47 5.16 6.77 8.42
N PHE A 48 4.56 5.60 8.19
CA PHE A 48 3.86 4.87 9.25
C PHE A 48 4.79 4.50 10.41
N TYR A 49 5.99 4.03 10.09
CA TYR A 49 7.00 3.72 11.09
C TYR A 49 7.46 4.96 11.88
N GLU A 50 7.71 6.08 11.20
CA GLU A 50 8.08 7.35 11.84
C GLU A 50 6.97 7.92 12.72
N ASN A 51 5.70 7.68 12.38
CA ASN A 51 4.55 8.05 13.20
C ASN A 51 4.33 7.14 14.42
N GLY A 52 5.24 6.20 14.69
CA GLY A 52 5.23 5.36 15.89
C GLY A 52 4.66 3.95 15.69
N LEU A 53 4.27 3.56 14.47
CA LEU A 53 3.91 2.17 14.15
C LEU A 53 5.17 1.33 13.97
N THR A 54 5.86 1.06 15.08
CA THR A 54 7.14 0.34 15.08
C THR A 54 6.98 -1.18 15.23
N GLU A 55 5.83 -1.63 15.72
CA GLU A 55 5.55 -3.05 15.89
C GLU A 55 5.27 -3.72 14.54
N ARG A 56 6.08 -4.74 14.20
CA ARG A 56 6.03 -5.43 12.90
C ARG A 56 4.64 -5.92 12.49
N HIS A 57 3.91 -6.54 13.41
CA HIS A 57 2.60 -7.14 13.11
C HIS A 57 1.57 -6.06 12.81
N THR A 58 1.46 -5.06 13.69
CA THR A 58 0.57 -3.91 13.52
C THR A 58 0.91 -3.11 12.26
N LEU A 59 2.20 -2.82 12.02
CA LEU A 59 2.65 -2.10 10.83
C LEU A 59 2.29 -2.85 9.55
N ARG A 60 2.46 -4.18 9.52
CA ARG A 60 2.07 -5.00 8.37
C ARG A 60 0.57 -4.95 8.11
N GLN A 61 -0.26 -5.08 9.15
CA GLN A 61 -1.72 -5.03 9.01
C GLN A 61 -2.17 -3.66 8.49
N PHE A 62 -1.58 -2.58 9.01
CA PHE A 62 -1.87 -1.23 8.57
C PHE A 62 -1.44 -1.00 7.12
N ALA A 63 -0.23 -1.43 6.75
CA ALA A 63 0.29 -1.33 5.40
C ALA A 63 -0.55 -2.15 4.39
N LEU A 64 -1.03 -3.33 4.79
CA LEU A 64 -1.96 -4.15 3.99
C LEU A 64 -3.28 -3.42 3.77
N ALA A 65 -3.92 -2.92 4.84
CA ALA A 65 -5.19 -2.22 4.74
C ALA A 65 -5.08 -0.93 3.90
N HIS A 66 -3.98 -0.19 4.07
CA HIS A 66 -3.67 0.98 3.25
C HIS A 66 -3.49 0.60 1.78
N ALA A 67 -2.72 -0.46 1.50
CA ALA A 67 -2.48 -0.90 0.14
C ALA A 67 -3.74 -1.45 -0.54
N GLU A 68 -4.57 -2.19 0.19
CA GLU A 68 -5.86 -2.68 -0.30
C GLU A 68 -6.78 -1.51 -0.69
N ARG A 69 -6.86 -0.49 0.16
CA ARG A 69 -7.73 0.66 -0.07
C ARG A 69 -7.31 1.54 -1.25
N ASN A 70 -6.00 1.70 -1.45
CA ASN A 70 -5.46 2.66 -2.44
C ASN A 70 -5.06 2.00 -3.75
N TYR A 71 -4.54 0.76 -3.71
CA TYR A 71 -3.95 0.11 -4.88
C TYR A 71 -4.71 -1.12 -5.33
N ALA A 72 -5.39 -1.86 -4.44
CA ALA A 72 -6.10 -3.04 -4.90
C ALA A 72 -7.05 -2.65 -6.03
N PRO A 73 -7.07 -3.42 -7.13
CA PRO A 73 -8.08 -3.24 -8.15
C PRO A 73 -9.39 -3.37 -7.39
N GLN A 74 -10.10 -2.25 -7.22
CA GLN A 74 -11.35 -2.26 -6.49
C GLN A 74 -12.09 -3.46 -7.04
N ARG A 75 -12.54 -4.36 -6.17
CA ARG A 75 -13.73 -5.13 -6.53
C ARG A 75 -14.71 -4.04 -6.87
N ARG A 76 -14.86 -3.75 -8.17
CA ARG A 76 -15.98 -3.04 -8.72
C ARG A 76 -17.14 -3.89 -8.25
N CYS A 77 -17.63 -3.64 -7.04
CA CYS A 77 -19.00 -3.93 -6.74
C CYS A 77 -19.75 -3.15 -7.82
N PRO A 78 -20.50 -3.82 -8.71
CA PRO A 78 -21.51 -3.13 -9.49
C PRO A 78 -22.60 -2.71 -8.51
N GLY A 79 -22.30 -1.71 -7.68
CA GLY A 79 -23.14 -1.18 -6.61
C GLY A 79 -23.42 0.31 -6.78
N GLY A 80 -22.83 0.95 -7.79
CA GLY A 80 -23.45 2.11 -8.41
C GLY A 80 -24.57 1.58 -9.29
N LYS A 81 -25.82 1.70 -8.83
CA LYS A 81 -27.02 1.38 -9.61
C LYS A 81 -26.86 1.89 -11.06
N PRO A 82 -27.17 1.10 -12.10
CA PRO A 82 -27.62 1.71 -13.33
C PRO A 82 -28.93 2.42 -12.97
N GLU A 83 -28.91 3.76 -12.96
CA GLU A 83 -30.15 4.50 -13.05
C GLU A 83 -30.68 4.25 -14.47
N GLU A 84 -31.44 3.15 -14.60
CA GLU A 84 -32.45 3.03 -15.64
C GLU A 84 -33.38 4.23 -15.52
N ALA A 85 -33.23 5.18 -16.43
CA ALA A 85 -34.31 6.03 -16.87
C ALA A 85 -34.11 6.36 -18.35
N SER A 86 -34.28 5.35 -19.20
CA SER A 86 -34.99 5.60 -20.45
C SER A 86 -36.45 5.23 -20.19
N PRO A 87 -37.37 6.19 -20.38
CA PRO A 87 -38.42 5.92 -21.34
C PRO A 87 -38.47 7.04 -22.37
N GLY A 88 -38.58 6.63 -23.63
CA GLY A 88 -38.71 7.56 -24.74
C GLY A 88 -39.97 8.41 -24.66
N MET A 89 -39.88 9.60 -25.24
CA MET A 89 -40.83 10.20 -26.17
C MET A 89 -40.07 11.20 -27.03
#